data_AF-A0A7S0EB17-F1
#
_entry.id   AF-A0A7S0EB17-F1
#
_cell.length_a   1.000
_cell.length_b   1.000
_cell.length_c   1.000
_cell.angle_alpha   90.00
_cell.angle_beta   90.00
_cell.angle_gamma   90.00
#
_symmetry.space_group_name_H-M   'P 1'
#
loop_
_entity.id
_entity.type
_entity.pdbx_description
1 polymer ?
#
loop_
_entity_poly.entity_id
_entity_poly.type
_entity_poly.pdbx_seq_one_letter_code
_entity_poly.pdbx_strand_id
1 'polypeptide(L)'
;TDVLVPWYDGFEGEVVRTGPHSFKLRGKAEYFEPLKKGAHGTVVVTEIGPTVRSDALREAWKERWGPAEVKDAKRKKAMEAHQFLKDEQIHNTATKVHIELFVDPQKIRAAAGVSNPKKHLTLEKLEKILGISESVSTTNMHLFDAGMAMRRFATPESILEHFFRHRLMGYQRRKEFQVKEMQAKVEECSNKARYCTMVHDGELSLVKKTVAQREKDLADANFTKLLPKSKRDSAEDDENREANNSTKEAVLPSYDYLLRVPTLSCTTEHARKLREEAKKLEGQLEELIRTDVISMWEKDLKDFEDALDDFSSRKYDALNKNIKNRPQPPKRRHKKEVMAERRMQMKEERQDAENKKKKTVVHLQEKQEKDRMVREMKRRAIMHNSPTAKAVLKKILHNTTSR
;
A
#
# COMPACT_ATOMS: atom_id res chain seq x y z
N THR A 1 -18.70 10.45 28.43
CA THR A 1 -17.64 11.08 27.60
C THR A 1 -16.92 9.97 26.91
N ASP A 2 -17.09 9.87 25.60
CA ASP A 2 -16.56 8.77 24.82
C ASP A 2 -15.03 8.85 24.77
N VAL A 3 -14.37 7.76 25.16
CA VAL A 3 -12.91 7.65 25.14
C VAL A 3 -12.48 7.26 23.73
N LEU A 4 -11.48 7.95 23.20
CA LEU A 4 -10.98 7.63 21.85
C LEU A 4 -10.30 6.27 21.84
N VAL A 5 -10.75 5.42 20.92
CA VAL A 5 -10.20 4.08 20.70
C VAL A 5 -9.36 4.09 19.42
N PRO A 6 -8.18 3.46 19.39
CA PRO A 6 -7.39 3.34 18.17
C PRO A 6 -8.18 2.72 17.02
N TRP A 7 -8.09 3.34 15.86
CA TRP A 7 -8.75 2.91 14.63
C TRP A 7 -7.75 2.86 13.49
N TYR A 8 -7.87 1.84 12.64
CA TYR A 8 -6.99 1.60 11.51
C TYR A 8 -7.85 1.39 10.25
N ASP A 9 -7.61 2.18 9.22
CA ASP A 9 -8.35 2.10 7.97
C ASP A 9 -8.14 0.73 7.28
N GLY A 10 -9.25 0.07 6.95
CA GLY A 10 -9.26 -1.26 6.35
C GLY A 10 -9.08 -2.43 7.33
N PHE A 11 -8.87 -2.20 8.62
CA PHE A 11 -8.86 -3.27 9.63
C PHE A 11 -10.30 -3.63 10.03
N GLU A 12 -10.71 -4.87 9.76
CA GLU A 12 -12.07 -5.33 10.04
C GLU A 12 -12.19 -6.08 11.39
N GLY A 13 -11.09 -6.18 12.14
CA GLY A 13 -11.04 -6.88 13.43
C GLY A 13 -11.69 -6.11 14.58
N GLU A 14 -11.66 -6.69 15.78
CA GLU A 14 -12.27 -6.11 16.98
C GLU A 14 -11.21 -5.38 17.83
N VAL A 15 -11.51 -4.16 18.27
CA VAL A 15 -10.65 -3.42 19.21
C VAL A 15 -11.24 -3.50 20.61
N VAL A 16 -10.57 -4.22 21.50
CA VAL A 16 -11.01 -4.41 22.89
C VAL A 16 -10.12 -3.60 23.82
N ARG A 17 -10.72 -2.73 24.63
CA ARG A 17 -10.00 -2.01 25.68
C ARG A 17 -9.71 -2.95 26.85
N THR A 18 -8.44 -3.20 27.13
CA THR A 18 -7.98 -4.08 28.22
C THR A 18 -7.58 -3.30 29.47
N GLY A 19 -7.26 -2.01 29.33
CA GLY A 19 -6.94 -1.12 30.44
C GLY A 19 -7.13 0.36 30.08
N PRO A 20 -6.76 1.29 30.97
CA PRO A 20 -6.93 2.73 30.74
C PRO A 20 -6.23 3.21 29.46
N HIS A 21 -5.00 2.75 29.25
CA HIS A 21 -4.13 3.07 28.10
C HIS A 21 -3.73 1.84 27.29
N SER A 22 -4.42 0.71 27.46
CA SER A 22 -4.07 -0.56 26.81
C SER A 22 -5.25 -1.09 26.01
N PHE A 23 -4.96 -1.49 24.78
CA PHE A 23 -5.91 -1.96 23.79
C PHE A 23 -5.40 -3.26 23.19
N LYS A 24 -6.32 -4.20 22.94
CA LYS A 24 -6.06 -5.43 22.21
C LYS A 24 -6.79 -5.38 20.87
N LEU A 25 -6.03 -5.46 19.79
CA LEU A 25 -6.51 -5.51 18.42
C LEU A 25 -6.63 -6.98 18.03
N ARG A 26 -7.87 -7.48 17.95
CA ARG A 26 -8.19 -8.88 17.67
C ARG A 26 -8.39 -9.08 16.17
N GLY A 27 -7.53 -9.90 15.56
CA GLY A 27 -7.78 -10.43 14.23
C GLY A 27 -8.96 -11.40 14.20
N LYS A 28 -9.25 -11.96 13.03
CA LYS A 28 -10.36 -12.89 12.80
C LYS A 28 -9.80 -14.23 12.35
N ALA A 29 -10.18 -15.28 13.08
CA ALA A 29 -9.91 -16.65 12.69
C ALA A 29 -11.01 -17.58 13.14
N GLU A 30 -11.34 -18.54 12.29
CA GLU A 30 -12.32 -19.58 12.54
C GLU A 30 -11.69 -20.96 12.37
N TYR A 31 -12.08 -21.89 13.24
CA TYR A 31 -11.63 -23.28 13.15
C TYR A 31 -12.79 -24.19 12.72
N PHE A 32 -12.56 -24.91 11.63
CA PHE A 32 -13.46 -25.90 11.08
C PHE A 32 -13.00 -27.31 11.46
N GLU A 33 -13.88 -28.05 12.10
CA GLU A 33 -13.62 -29.44 12.45
C GLU A 33 -13.66 -30.36 11.22
N PRO A 34 -12.83 -31.41 11.18
CA PRO A 34 -12.84 -32.37 10.08
C PRO A 34 -14.16 -33.13 10.00
N LEU A 35 -14.77 -33.20 8.81
CA LEU A 35 -16.00 -33.97 8.57
C LEU A 35 -15.82 -35.50 8.67
N LYS A 36 -14.58 -36.01 8.56
CA LYS A 36 -14.27 -37.45 8.63
C LYS A 36 -13.21 -37.71 9.70
N LYS A 37 -13.38 -38.80 10.47
CA LYS A 37 -12.35 -39.29 11.39
C LYS A 37 -11.07 -39.59 10.59
N GLY A 38 -9.98 -38.88 10.91
CA GLY A 38 -8.69 -38.98 10.22
C GLY A 38 -8.37 -37.86 9.20
N ALA A 39 -9.33 -36.97 8.90
CA ALA A 39 -9.07 -35.78 8.10
C ALA A 39 -8.42 -34.65 8.92
N HIS A 40 -7.83 -33.67 8.23
CA HIS A 40 -7.23 -32.49 8.85
C HIS A 40 -8.30 -31.46 9.22
N GLY A 41 -8.08 -30.73 10.32
CA GLY A 41 -8.88 -29.57 10.65
C GLY A 41 -8.40 -28.37 9.82
N THR A 42 -9.26 -27.41 9.59
CA THR A 42 -8.92 -26.20 8.82
C THR A 42 -9.07 -24.98 9.71
N VAL A 43 -8.02 -24.19 9.86
CA VAL A 43 -8.10 -22.85 10.46
C VAL A 43 -8.11 -21.84 9.32
N VAL A 44 -9.13 -21.01 9.25
CA VAL A 44 -9.23 -19.92 8.26
C VAL A 44 -8.94 -18.61 8.98
N VAL A 45 -7.86 -17.95 8.59
CA VAL A 45 -7.47 -16.63 9.10
C VAL A 45 -7.83 -15.58 8.06
N THR A 46 -8.72 -14.66 8.43
CA THR A 46 -9.24 -13.60 7.54
C THR A 46 -8.77 -12.21 7.92
N GLU A 47 -8.30 -12.02 9.15
CA GLU A 47 -7.75 -10.75 9.61
C GLU A 47 -6.62 -10.97 10.61
N ILE A 48 -5.58 -10.16 10.51
CA ILE A 48 -4.40 -10.19 11.39
C ILE A 48 -4.20 -8.83 12.04
N GLY A 49 -3.28 -8.72 13.00
CA GLY A 49 -2.95 -7.44 13.59
C GLY A 49 -2.51 -6.40 12.54
N PRO A 50 -2.91 -5.13 12.68
CA PRO A 50 -2.76 -4.14 11.61
C PRO A 50 -1.31 -3.71 11.34
N THR A 51 -0.37 -4.00 12.24
CA THR A 51 1.05 -3.69 12.04
C THR A 51 1.85 -4.89 11.54
N VAL A 52 1.29 -6.09 11.65
CA VAL A 52 1.92 -7.34 11.23
C VAL A 52 1.66 -7.62 9.75
N ARG A 53 2.71 -7.96 9.01
CA ARG A 53 2.58 -8.42 7.63
C ARG A 53 2.24 -9.92 7.57
N SER A 54 1.35 -10.28 6.64
CA SER A 54 0.88 -11.66 6.48
C SER A 54 1.97 -12.64 6.04
N ASP A 55 3.01 -12.18 5.36
CA ASP A 55 4.19 -12.97 4.95
C ASP A 55 5.05 -13.38 6.15
N ALA A 56 5.43 -12.40 6.98
CA ALA A 56 6.21 -12.62 8.19
C ALA A 56 5.51 -13.57 9.17
N LEU A 57 4.19 -13.38 9.37
CA LEU A 57 3.43 -14.22 10.28
C LEU A 57 3.35 -15.68 9.80
N ARG A 58 3.19 -15.88 8.49
CA ARG A 58 3.16 -17.20 7.86
C ARG A 58 4.51 -17.92 7.97
N GLU A 59 5.62 -17.22 7.73
CA GLU A 59 6.96 -17.79 7.89
C GLU A 59 7.19 -18.22 9.36
N ALA A 60 6.77 -17.39 10.32
CA ALA A 60 6.82 -17.75 11.74
C ALA A 60 5.97 -19.00 12.05
N TRP A 61 4.79 -19.16 11.43
CA TRP A 61 3.97 -20.38 11.60
C TRP A 61 4.65 -21.62 11.02
N LYS A 62 5.27 -21.52 9.84
CA LYS A 62 6.02 -22.63 9.23
C LYS A 62 7.22 -23.03 10.06
N GLU A 63 7.99 -22.06 10.56
CA GLU A 63 9.15 -22.33 11.40
C GLU A 63 8.72 -22.98 12.73
N ARG A 64 7.63 -22.50 13.32
CA ARG A 64 7.19 -22.94 14.63
C ARG A 64 6.43 -24.27 14.63
N TRP A 65 5.65 -24.55 13.58
CA TRP A 65 4.73 -25.71 13.52
C TRP A 65 4.85 -26.58 12.28
N GLY A 66 5.69 -26.19 11.31
CA GLY A 66 5.94 -26.97 10.10
C GLY A 66 6.85 -28.18 10.35
N PRO A 67 6.92 -29.11 9.38
CA PRO A 67 7.73 -30.32 9.51
C PRO A 67 9.22 -29.98 9.61
N ALA A 68 9.84 -30.24 10.76
CA ALA A 68 11.25 -29.98 11.01
C ALA A 68 12.12 -31.18 10.66
N GLU A 69 13.17 -30.97 9.85
CA GLU A 69 14.25 -31.94 9.65
C GLU A 69 15.29 -31.78 10.78
N VAL A 70 15.10 -32.54 11.87
CA VAL A 70 16.05 -32.54 13.00
C VAL A 70 16.74 -33.90 13.10
N LYS A 71 18.09 -33.88 13.11
CA LYS A 71 18.93 -35.08 13.23
C LYS A 71 18.97 -35.67 14.65
N ASP A 72 18.70 -34.88 15.69
CA ASP A 72 18.68 -35.31 17.10
C ASP A 72 17.33 -35.85 17.56
N ALA A 73 17.30 -37.12 17.98
CA ALA A 73 16.06 -37.85 18.33
C ALA A 73 15.28 -37.28 19.54
N LYS A 74 15.96 -36.75 20.57
CA LYS A 74 15.29 -36.13 21.75
C LYS A 74 14.66 -34.77 21.41
N ARG A 75 15.34 -33.98 20.59
CA ARG A 75 14.88 -32.65 20.15
C ARG A 75 13.76 -32.78 19.12
N LYS A 76 13.83 -33.82 18.27
CA LYS A 76 12.78 -34.23 17.34
C LYS A 76 11.46 -34.54 18.04
N LYS A 77 11.47 -35.33 19.13
CA LYS A 77 10.24 -35.71 19.86
C LYS A 77 9.55 -34.53 20.57
N ALA A 78 10.32 -33.54 21.06
CA ALA A 78 9.78 -32.31 21.66
C ALA A 78 9.21 -31.32 20.62
N MET A 79 9.83 -31.26 19.43
CA MET A 79 9.31 -30.46 18.31
C MET A 79 8.12 -31.13 17.61
N GLU A 80 8.07 -32.46 17.51
CA GLU A 80 6.93 -33.21 16.93
C GLU A 80 5.61 -32.97 17.66
N ALA A 81 5.66 -32.66 18.97
CA ALA A 81 4.49 -32.27 19.76
C ALA A 81 3.92 -30.89 19.34
N HIS A 82 4.78 -30.01 18.81
CA HIS A 82 4.42 -28.67 18.33
C HIS A 82 4.14 -28.63 16.83
N GLN A 83 4.49 -29.70 16.09
CA GLN A 83 4.22 -29.83 14.67
C GLN A 83 2.77 -30.24 14.41
N PHE A 84 1.90 -29.24 14.23
CA PHE A 84 0.52 -29.46 13.84
C PHE A 84 0.16 -28.86 12.48
N LEU A 85 1.00 -28.02 11.89
CA LEU A 85 0.78 -27.45 10.56
C LEU A 85 1.25 -28.44 9.50
N LYS A 86 0.33 -28.92 8.64
CA LYS A 86 0.62 -29.87 7.57
C LYS A 86 0.80 -29.19 6.23
N ASP A 87 -0.12 -28.30 5.90
CA ASP A 87 -0.14 -27.57 4.64
C ASP A 87 -0.82 -26.22 4.83
N GLU A 88 -0.61 -25.32 3.89
CA GLU A 88 -1.26 -24.00 3.85
C GLU A 88 -1.78 -23.69 2.45
N GLN A 89 -2.92 -23.02 2.38
CA GLN A 89 -3.43 -22.43 1.15
C GLN A 89 -3.60 -20.93 1.33
N ILE A 90 -3.06 -20.18 0.36
CA ILE A 90 -3.01 -18.72 0.41
C ILE A 90 -3.99 -18.19 -0.64
N HIS A 91 -4.99 -17.45 -0.16
CA HIS A 91 -5.98 -16.77 -0.98
C HIS A 91 -5.94 -15.24 -0.78
N ASN A 92 -4.83 -14.74 -0.23
CA ASN A 92 -4.61 -13.32 0.00
C ASN A 92 -4.82 -12.50 -1.29
N THR A 93 -5.40 -11.32 -1.12
CA THR A 93 -5.42 -10.26 -2.13
C THR A 93 -4.37 -9.21 -1.79
N ALA A 94 -4.28 -8.14 -2.57
CA ALA A 94 -3.37 -7.03 -2.26
C ALA A 94 -3.72 -6.32 -0.94
N THR A 95 -4.98 -6.42 -0.49
CA THR A 95 -5.49 -5.67 0.67
C THR A 95 -6.19 -6.52 1.73
N LYS A 96 -6.60 -7.76 1.41
CA LYS A 96 -7.27 -8.66 2.37
C LYS A 96 -6.47 -9.93 2.56
N VAL A 97 -6.42 -10.38 3.81
CA VAL A 97 -5.78 -11.64 4.21
C VAL A 97 -6.82 -12.76 4.14
N HIS A 98 -6.44 -13.90 3.56
CA HIS A 98 -7.23 -15.12 3.59
C HIS A 98 -6.29 -16.32 3.52
N ILE A 99 -5.98 -16.90 4.68
CA ILE A 99 -5.04 -18.00 4.81
C ILE A 99 -5.76 -19.20 5.42
N GLU A 100 -5.74 -20.32 4.71
CA GLU A 100 -6.26 -21.59 5.20
C GLU A 100 -5.09 -22.46 5.67
N LEU A 101 -5.09 -22.84 6.94
CA LEU A 101 -4.08 -23.71 7.54
C LEU A 101 -4.68 -25.09 7.76
N PHE A 102 -4.08 -26.11 7.14
CA PHE A 102 -4.44 -27.50 7.36
C PHE A 102 -3.67 -28.03 8.56
N VAL A 103 -4.39 -28.29 9.64
CA VAL A 103 -3.81 -28.62 10.94
C VAL A 103 -4.23 -29.99 11.44
N ASP A 104 -3.40 -30.57 12.30
CA ASP A 104 -3.79 -31.77 13.04
C ASP A 104 -4.78 -31.43 14.17
N PRO A 105 -6.03 -31.95 14.14
CA PRO A 105 -7.09 -31.59 15.09
C PRO A 105 -6.74 -31.87 16.56
N GLN A 106 -5.99 -32.92 16.83
CA GLN A 106 -5.66 -33.31 18.21
C GLN A 106 -4.56 -32.39 18.76
N LYS A 107 -3.55 -32.11 17.93
CA LYS A 107 -2.41 -31.30 18.34
C LYS A 107 -2.76 -29.82 18.49
N ILE A 108 -3.60 -29.25 17.61
CA ILE A 108 -4.02 -27.84 17.76
C ILE A 108 -4.87 -27.64 19.02
N ARG A 109 -5.74 -28.60 19.36
CA ARG A 109 -6.52 -28.58 20.62
C ARG A 109 -5.62 -28.71 21.84
N ALA A 110 -4.61 -29.59 21.79
CA ALA A 110 -3.60 -29.71 22.84
C ALA A 110 -2.82 -28.39 23.01
N ALA A 111 -2.38 -27.77 21.92
CA ALA A 111 -1.70 -26.47 21.92
C ALA A 111 -2.60 -25.35 22.46
N ALA A 112 -3.92 -25.44 22.25
CA ALA A 112 -4.91 -24.52 22.80
C ALA A 112 -5.32 -24.78 24.26
N GLY A 113 -4.74 -25.80 24.90
CA GLY A 113 -5.14 -26.22 26.24
C GLY A 113 -6.60 -26.67 26.33
N VAL A 114 -7.17 -27.23 25.25
CA VAL A 114 -8.52 -27.80 25.21
C VAL A 114 -8.39 -29.31 25.27
N SER A 115 -8.53 -29.89 26.47
CA SER A 115 -8.50 -31.35 26.66
C SER A 115 -9.83 -32.03 26.34
N ASN A 116 -10.96 -31.30 26.40
CA ASN A 116 -12.29 -31.86 26.23
C ASN A 116 -12.73 -31.80 24.75
N PRO A 117 -13.00 -32.95 24.10
CA PRO A 117 -13.35 -33.01 22.67
C PRO A 117 -14.68 -32.34 22.32
N LYS A 118 -15.57 -32.11 23.30
CA LYS A 118 -16.88 -31.46 23.08
C LYS A 118 -16.84 -29.93 23.12
N LYS A 119 -15.72 -29.31 23.52
CA LYS A 119 -15.60 -27.84 23.55
C LYS A 119 -15.09 -27.34 22.20
N HIS A 120 -15.78 -26.37 21.61
CA HIS A 120 -15.30 -25.67 20.42
C HIS A 120 -14.05 -24.84 20.74
N LEU A 121 -13.21 -24.68 19.72
CA LEU A 121 -12.01 -23.86 19.80
C LEU A 121 -12.42 -22.39 19.63
N THR A 122 -12.27 -21.60 20.69
CA THR A 122 -12.67 -20.18 20.70
C THR A 122 -11.62 -19.28 20.04
N LEU A 123 -12.06 -18.13 19.53
CA LEU A 123 -11.18 -17.12 18.92
C LEU A 123 -10.03 -16.73 19.84
N GLU A 124 -10.26 -16.46 21.12
CA GLU A 124 -9.20 -16.07 22.07
C GLU A 124 -8.05 -17.09 22.18
N LYS A 125 -8.37 -18.38 22.02
CA LYS A 125 -7.37 -19.45 22.03
C LYS A 125 -6.61 -19.51 20.71
N LEU A 126 -7.32 -19.35 19.59
CA LEU A 126 -6.71 -19.26 18.27
C LEU A 126 -5.78 -18.06 18.18
N GLU A 127 -6.23 -16.89 18.64
CA GLU A 127 -5.45 -15.65 18.70
C GLU A 127 -4.12 -15.83 19.43
N LYS A 128 -4.13 -16.48 20.59
CA LYS A 128 -2.93 -16.72 21.40
C LYS A 128 -1.95 -17.68 20.72
N ILE A 129 -2.47 -18.69 20.03
CA ILE A 129 -1.63 -19.68 19.32
C ILE A 129 -1.04 -19.03 18.07
N LEU A 130 -1.91 -18.46 17.23
CA LEU A 130 -1.62 -17.90 15.90
C LEU A 130 -0.91 -16.55 15.96
N GLY A 131 -0.97 -15.82 17.07
CA GLY A 131 -0.36 -14.49 17.14
C GLY A 131 -1.02 -13.49 16.18
N ILE A 132 -2.32 -13.65 15.91
CA ILE A 132 -3.10 -12.78 15.01
C ILE A 132 -3.68 -11.56 15.73
N SER A 133 -3.39 -11.39 17.02
CA SER A 133 -3.78 -10.21 17.80
C SER A 133 -2.58 -9.41 18.23
N GLU A 134 -2.74 -8.10 18.27
CA GLU A 134 -1.75 -7.16 18.76
C GLU A 134 -2.20 -6.50 20.06
N SER A 135 -1.25 -6.09 20.88
CA SER A 135 -1.51 -5.28 22.07
C SER A 135 -0.85 -3.93 21.90
N VAL A 136 -1.63 -2.86 22.01
CA VAL A 136 -1.20 -1.48 21.83
C VAL A 136 -1.32 -0.74 23.16
N SER A 137 -0.29 0.04 23.49
CA SER A 137 -0.28 0.91 24.67
C SER A 137 -0.10 2.36 24.26
N THR A 138 -0.87 3.28 24.85
CA THR A 138 -0.80 4.72 24.59
C THR A 138 -0.11 5.50 25.71
N THR A 139 0.73 4.84 26.52
CA THR A 139 1.38 5.45 27.70
C THR A 139 2.49 6.46 27.39
N ASN A 140 3.05 6.42 26.18
CA ASN A 140 4.27 7.13 25.80
C ASN A 140 4.06 8.10 24.61
N MET A 141 3.21 9.11 24.78
CA MET A 141 2.93 10.12 23.76
C MET A 141 3.76 11.39 24.02
N HIS A 142 4.96 11.47 23.44
CA HIS A 142 5.80 12.67 23.49
C HIS A 142 5.74 13.38 22.13
N LEU A 143 5.33 14.64 22.13
CA LEU A 143 5.19 15.46 20.93
C LEU A 143 5.80 16.84 21.19
N PHE A 144 6.17 17.54 20.12
CA PHE A 144 6.50 18.96 20.20
C PHE A 144 5.21 19.78 20.29
N ASP A 145 5.18 20.74 21.19
CA ASP A 145 4.11 21.74 21.24
C ASP A 145 4.33 22.88 20.25
N ALA A 146 3.42 23.85 20.21
CA ALA A 146 3.51 25.00 19.32
C ALA A 146 4.74 25.90 19.60
N GLY A 147 5.32 25.81 20.80
CA GLY A 147 6.56 26.49 21.18
C GLY A 147 7.82 25.67 20.88
N MET A 148 7.70 24.56 20.14
CA MET A 148 8.78 23.60 19.87
C MET A 148 9.37 22.95 21.13
N ALA A 149 8.64 22.95 22.25
CA ALA A 149 9.05 22.27 23.46
C ALA A 149 8.53 20.82 23.45
N MET A 150 9.38 19.89 23.90
CA MET A 150 8.99 18.48 24.01
C MET A 150 8.08 18.30 25.24
N ARG A 151 6.87 17.79 25.02
CA ARG A 151 5.88 17.55 26.08
C ARG A 151 5.34 16.13 26.03
N ARG A 152 5.16 15.53 27.21
CA ARG A 152 4.42 14.27 27.37
C ARG A 152 2.93 14.54 27.54
N PHE A 153 2.11 13.85 26.74
CA PHE A 153 0.66 13.86 26.83
C PHE A 153 0.16 12.57 27.48
N ALA A 154 -0.75 12.69 28.44
CA ALA A 154 -1.29 11.54 29.17
C ALA A 154 -2.37 10.80 28.37
N THR A 155 -3.19 11.53 27.62
CA THR A 155 -4.32 10.99 26.85
C THR A 155 -4.38 11.63 25.46
N PRO A 156 -4.94 10.96 24.44
CA PRO A 156 -5.14 11.55 23.11
C PRO A 156 -6.07 12.77 23.14
N GLU A 157 -7.02 12.82 24.07
CA GLU A 157 -7.91 13.97 24.26
C GLU A 157 -7.13 15.22 24.69
N SER A 158 -6.06 15.06 25.48
CA SER A 158 -5.19 16.19 25.85
C SER A 158 -4.41 16.75 24.64
N ILE A 159 -4.04 15.89 23.68
CA ILE A 159 -3.42 16.32 22.42
C ILE A 159 -4.45 17.11 21.60
N LEU A 160 -5.67 16.59 21.48
CA LEU A 160 -6.76 17.26 20.77
C LEU A 160 -7.09 18.61 21.38
N GLU A 161 -7.22 18.71 22.71
CA GLU A 161 -7.51 19.99 23.38
C GLU A 161 -6.44 21.04 23.06
N HIS A 162 -5.16 20.64 23.06
CA HIS A 162 -4.08 21.54 22.68
C HIS A 162 -4.17 21.96 21.20
N PHE A 163 -4.45 21.01 20.31
CA PHE A 163 -4.69 21.27 18.89
C PHE A 163 -5.87 22.22 18.66
N PHE A 164 -7.00 22.03 19.34
CA PHE A 164 -8.21 22.85 19.19
C PHE A 164 -7.95 24.32 19.48
N ARG A 165 -7.20 24.63 20.56
CA ARG A 165 -6.86 26.00 20.92
C ARG A 165 -6.04 26.70 19.83
N HIS A 166 -4.97 26.06 19.37
CA HIS A 166 -4.12 26.63 18.32
C HIS A 166 -4.83 26.72 16.97
N ARG A 167 -5.66 25.73 16.65
CA ARG A 167 -6.43 25.73 15.41
C ARG A 167 -7.47 26.86 15.40
N LEU A 168 -8.16 27.10 16.51
CA LEU A 168 -9.11 28.20 16.64
C LEU A 168 -8.43 29.58 16.49
N MET A 169 -7.26 29.76 17.11
CA MET A 169 -6.44 30.97 16.89
C MET A 169 -6.01 31.13 15.43
N GLY A 170 -5.69 30.02 14.74
CA GLY A 170 -5.41 30.03 13.30
C GLY A 170 -6.61 30.47 12.46
N TYR A 171 -7.82 30.03 12.80
CA TYR A 171 -9.04 30.48 12.13
C TYR A 171 -9.36 31.96 12.41
N GLN A 172 -9.09 32.44 13.62
CA GLN A 172 -9.22 33.87 13.94
C GLN A 172 -8.33 34.72 13.03
N ARG A 173 -7.03 34.38 12.95
CA ARG A 173 -6.09 35.05 12.03
C ARG A 173 -6.53 34.96 10.57
N ARG A 174 -7.03 33.80 10.14
CA ARG A 174 -7.60 33.63 8.79
C ARG A 174 -8.77 34.58 8.55
N LYS A 175 -9.71 34.68 9.50
CA LYS A 175 -10.88 35.55 9.38
C LYS A 175 -10.45 37.01 9.30
N GLU A 176 -9.54 37.44 10.16
CA GLU A 176 -8.98 38.80 10.15
C GLU A 176 -8.33 39.14 8.81
N PHE A 177 -7.51 38.24 8.28
CA PHE A 177 -6.90 38.40 6.96
C PHE A 177 -7.96 38.51 5.85
N GLN A 178 -8.95 37.61 5.83
CA GLN A 178 -10.02 37.63 4.82
C GLN A 178 -10.86 38.91 4.91
N VAL A 179 -11.18 39.38 6.12
CA VAL A 179 -11.91 40.63 6.36
C VAL A 179 -11.10 41.81 5.84
N LYS A 180 -9.81 41.90 6.17
CA LYS A 180 -8.90 42.97 5.71
C LYS A 180 -8.75 42.97 4.19
N GLU A 181 -8.62 41.79 3.59
CA GLU A 181 -8.51 41.64 2.14
C GLU A 181 -9.81 42.10 1.44
N MET A 182 -10.96 41.69 1.97
CA MET A 182 -12.28 42.08 1.45
C MET A 182 -12.56 43.57 1.64
N GLN A 183 -12.21 44.16 2.79
CA GLN A 183 -12.28 45.61 3.02
C GLN A 183 -11.46 46.38 1.99
N ALA A 184 -10.23 45.95 1.72
CA ALA A 184 -9.39 46.59 0.73
C ALA A 184 -9.93 46.43 -0.70
N LYS A 185 -10.67 45.36 -1.01
CA LYS A 185 -11.37 45.17 -2.30
C LYS A 185 -12.58 46.10 -2.43
N VAL A 186 -13.38 46.22 -1.36
CA VAL A 186 -14.51 47.16 -1.28
C VAL A 186 -14.01 48.58 -1.52
N GLU A 187 -12.97 49.00 -0.79
CA GLU A 187 -12.40 50.33 -0.90
C GLU A 187 -11.80 50.59 -2.29
N GLU A 188 -11.13 49.60 -2.88
CA GLU A 188 -10.62 49.69 -4.26
C GLU A 188 -11.76 49.93 -5.27
N CYS A 189 -12.86 49.19 -5.19
CA CYS A 189 -14.00 49.33 -6.09
C CYS A 189 -14.74 50.65 -5.88
N SER A 190 -14.98 51.04 -4.63
CA SER A 190 -15.63 52.31 -4.27
C SER A 190 -14.82 53.52 -4.74
N ASN A 191 -13.50 53.50 -4.54
CA ASN A 191 -12.61 54.56 -5.01
C ASN A 191 -12.53 54.60 -6.54
N LYS A 192 -12.50 53.45 -7.23
CA LYS A 192 -12.56 53.42 -8.69
C LYS A 192 -13.87 53.97 -9.22
N ALA A 193 -15.00 53.64 -8.61
CA ALA A 193 -16.31 54.17 -9.00
C ALA A 193 -16.37 55.69 -8.83
N ARG A 194 -15.87 56.20 -7.70
CA ARG A 194 -15.78 57.64 -7.42
C ARG A 194 -14.86 58.36 -8.41
N TYR A 195 -13.68 57.79 -8.68
CA TYR A 195 -12.73 58.32 -9.66
C TYR A 195 -13.36 58.41 -11.07
N CYS A 196 -13.98 57.33 -11.56
CA CYS A 196 -14.65 57.32 -12.86
C CYS A 196 -15.75 58.38 -12.95
N THR A 197 -16.49 58.61 -11.85
CA THR A 197 -17.55 59.63 -11.79
C THR A 197 -16.96 61.04 -11.86
N MET A 198 -15.98 61.37 -11.02
CA MET A 198 -15.35 62.70 -11.01
C MET A 198 -14.62 63.02 -12.33
N VAL A 199 -14.04 62.02 -12.99
CA VAL A 199 -13.42 62.18 -14.32
C VAL A 199 -14.48 62.41 -15.39
N HIS A 200 -15.61 61.71 -15.33
CA HIS A 200 -16.72 61.87 -16.27
C HIS A 200 -17.39 63.25 -16.14
N ASP A 201 -17.62 63.69 -14.90
CA ASP A 201 -18.29 64.96 -14.58
C ASP A 201 -17.36 66.18 -14.75
N GLY A 202 -16.08 65.94 -15.07
CA GLY A 202 -15.08 66.98 -15.30
C GLY A 202 -14.49 67.62 -14.04
N GLU A 203 -14.89 67.16 -12.85
CA GLU A 203 -14.36 67.61 -11.56
C GLU A 203 -12.87 67.24 -11.41
N LEU A 204 -12.45 66.10 -11.96
CA LEU A 204 -11.06 65.65 -11.95
C LEU A 204 -10.47 65.67 -13.36
N SER A 205 -9.79 66.77 -13.69
CA SER A 205 -9.09 66.89 -14.98
C SER A 205 -7.74 66.15 -14.98
N LEU A 206 -7.55 65.29 -15.98
CA LEU A 206 -6.33 64.49 -16.21
C LEU A 206 -5.43 65.07 -17.33
N VAL A 207 -5.92 66.09 -18.03
CA VAL A 207 -5.28 66.65 -19.23
C VAL A 207 -4.17 67.62 -18.85
N LYS A 208 -2.99 67.51 -19.50
CA LYS A 208 -1.81 68.36 -19.28
C LYS A 208 -1.28 68.37 -17.83
N LYS A 209 -1.51 67.30 -17.05
CA LYS A 209 -0.99 67.16 -15.68
C LYS A 209 0.13 66.11 -15.60
N THR A 210 1.17 66.39 -14.81
CA THR A 210 2.21 65.42 -14.47
C THR A 210 1.67 64.38 -13.49
N VAL A 211 2.37 63.24 -13.34
CA VAL A 211 1.98 62.20 -12.38
C VAL A 211 1.89 62.75 -10.95
N ALA A 212 2.90 63.52 -10.52
CA ALA A 212 2.92 64.14 -9.20
C ALA A 212 1.73 65.11 -8.97
N GLN A 213 1.33 65.86 -10.00
CA GLN A 213 0.16 66.75 -9.91
C GLN A 213 -1.13 65.94 -9.74
N ARG A 214 -1.27 64.83 -10.47
CA ARG A 214 -2.43 63.93 -10.37
C ARG A 214 -2.52 63.26 -9.00
N GLU A 215 -1.39 62.85 -8.44
CA GLU A 215 -1.36 62.31 -7.07
C GLU A 215 -1.75 63.36 -6.02
N LYS A 216 -1.37 64.63 -6.23
CA LYS A 216 -1.81 65.74 -5.38
C LYS A 216 -3.33 65.97 -5.50
N ASP A 217 -3.87 66.01 -6.72
CA ASP A 217 -5.32 66.15 -6.92
C ASP A 217 -6.11 65.00 -6.28
N LEU A 218 -5.59 63.77 -6.36
CA LEU A 218 -6.20 62.61 -5.70
C LEU A 218 -6.13 62.70 -4.17
N ALA A 219 -5.05 63.25 -3.62
CA ALA A 219 -4.93 63.52 -2.19
C ALA A 219 -5.90 64.64 -1.75
N ASP A 220 -5.99 65.73 -2.51
CA ASP A 220 -6.92 66.84 -2.24
C ASP A 220 -8.39 66.40 -2.33
N ALA A 221 -8.68 65.43 -3.22
CA ALA A 221 -9.99 64.79 -3.32
C ALA A 221 -10.24 63.67 -2.28
N ASN A 222 -9.34 63.46 -1.31
CA ASN A 222 -9.47 62.43 -0.27
C ASN A 222 -9.67 61.01 -0.82
N PHE A 223 -8.88 60.60 -1.82
CA PHE A 223 -8.79 59.18 -2.19
C PHE A 223 -7.84 58.45 -1.23
N THR A 224 -8.14 57.19 -0.93
CA THR A 224 -7.26 56.36 -0.08
C THR A 224 -6.12 55.77 -0.91
N LYS A 225 -4.91 55.80 -0.37
CA LYS A 225 -3.77 55.06 -0.92
C LYS A 225 -3.88 53.59 -0.54
N LEU A 226 -3.75 52.68 -1.50
CA LEU A 226 -3.84 51.24 -1.27
C LEU A 226 -2.50 50.56 -1.55
N LEU A 227 -2.25 49.44 -0.87
CA LEU A 227 -1.10 48.58 -1.16
C LEU A 227 -1.33 47.79 -2.47
N PRO A 228 -0.29 47.58 -3.30
CA PRO A 228 -0.40 46.76 -4.52
C PRO A 228 -0.83 45.31 -4.21
N LYS A 229 -1.72 44.75 -5.04
CA LYS A 229 -2.25 43.38 -4.89
C LYS A 229 -1.15 42.31 -4.74
N SER A 230 -0.03 42.45 -5.44
CA SER A 230 1.06 41.44 -5.47
C SER A 230 1.80 41.23 -4.15
N LYS A 231 1.69 42.16 -3.18
CA LYS A 231 2.40 42.05 -1.89
C LYS A 231 1.51 42.20 -0.66
N ARG A 232 0.18 42.32 -0.82
CA ARG A 232 -0.77 42.16 0.30
C ARG A 232 -0.68 40.75 0.91
N ASP A 233 -0.40 39.75 0.08
CA ASP A 233 -0.23 38.35 0.50
C ASP A 233 1.11 38.08 1.20
N SER A 234 2.09 38.99 1.11
CA SER A 234 3.46 38.78 1.63
C SER A 234 3.78 39.54 2.92
N ALA A 235 2.84 40.34 3.42
CA ALA A 235 3.09 41.29 4.52
C ALA A 235 2.86 40.70 5.93
N GLU A 236 2.29 39.51 6.06
CA GLU A 236 1.89 38.94 7.37
C GLU A 236 2.63 37.64 7.76
N ASP A 237 3.60 37.19 6.95
CA ASP A 237 4.39 35.97 7.19
C ASP A 237 5.69 36.23 7.99
N ASP A 238 5.83 37.40 8.64
CA ASP A 238 7.09 37.91 9.20
C ASP A 238 7.10 37.97 10.76
N GLU A 239 6.42 37.07 11.46
CA GLU A 239 6.60 36.90 12.91
C GLU A 239 7.72 35.90 13.28
N ASN A 240 8.40 35.27 12.30
CA ASN A 240 9.45 34.30 12.61
C ASN A 240 10.69 34.33 11.68
N ARG A 241 11.11 35.51 11.22
CA ARG A 241 12.43 35.65 10.57
C ARG A 241 13.37 36.48 11.43
N GLU A 242 14.29 35.76 12.07
CA GLU A 242 15.51 36.32 12.60
C GLU A 242 16.20 37.20 11.55
N ALA A 243 16.74 38.31 12.06
CA ALA A 243 17.40 39.37 11.35
C ALA A 243 18.35 38.87 10.25
N ASN A 244 17.98 39.09 9.00
CA ASN A 244 18.97 39.27 7.95
C ASN A 244 18.61 40.50 7.12
N ASN A 245 19.36 41.55 7.42
CA ASN A 245 19.30 42.88 6.83
C ASN A 245 19.73 42.81 5.36
N SER A 246 18.75 42.78 4.45
CA SER A 246 18.94 43.32 3.11
C SER A 246 17.73 44.17 2.76
N THR A 247 18.03 45.39 2.34
CA THR A 247 17.17 46.54 2.07
C THR A 247 15.85 46.18 1.37
N LYS A 248 14.80 45.85 2.13
CA LYS A 248 13.42 45.86 1.61
C LYS A 248 13.00 47.32 1.57
N GLU A 249 12.98 47.95 0.39
CA GLU A 249 12.23 49.19 0.20
C GLU A 249 10.81 48.98 0.75
N ALA A 250 10.46 49.72 1.80
CA ALA A 250 9.11 49.70 2.34
C ALA A 250 8.16 50.18 1.24
N VAL A 251 7.42 49.26 0.62
CA VAL A 251 6.47 49.59 -0.44
C VAL A 251 5.34 50.37 0.20
N LEU A 252 5.34 51.68 -0.03
CA LEU A 252 4.35 52.59 0.53
C LEU A 252 2.99 52.43 -0.18
N PRO A 253 1.88 52.66 0.52
CA PRO A 253 0.56 52.79 -0.11
C PRO A 253 0.59 53.81 -1.26
N SER A 254 -0.05 53.51 -2.39
CA SER A 254 -0.02 54.34 -3.61
C SER A 254 -1.39 54.45 -4.27
N TYR A 255 -1.53 55.43 -5.17
CA TYR A 255 -2.69 55.63 -6.04
C TYR A 255 -2.61 54.86 -7.37
N ASP A 256 -1.61 53.99 -7.54
CA ASP A 256 -1.39 53.22 -8.77
C ASP A 256 -2.66 52.49 -9.28
N TYR A 257 -3.50 51.99 -8.37
CA TYR A 257 -4.76 51.32 -8.71
C TYR A 257 -5.80 52.23 -9.37
N LEU A 258 -5.74 53.55 -9.15
CA LEU A 258 -6.58 54.57 -9.79
C LEU A 258 -5.92 55.10 -11.06
N LEU A 259 -4.61 55.35 -11.02
CA LEU A 259 -3.88 55.90 -12.16
C LEU A 259 -3.82 54.94 -13.35
N ARG A 260 -3.94 53.63 -13.09
CA ARG A 260 -4.05 52.60 -14.13
C ARG A 260 -5.45 52.45 -14.74
N VAL A 261 -6.48 53.09 -14.19
CA VAL A 261 -7.83 53.03 -14.76
C VAL A 261 -7.82 53.74 -16.11
N PRO A 262 -8.15 53.07 -17.23
CA PRO A 262 -8.19 53.70 -18.53
C PRO A 262 -9.21 54.84 -18.56
N THR A 263 -8.83 56.02 -19.05
CA THR A 263 -9.74 57.17 -19.16
C THR A 263 -10.99 56.84 -19.99
N LEU A 264 -10.83 56.04 -21.05
CA LEU A 264 -11.94 55.56 -21.89
C LEU A 264 -12.98 54.72 -21.11
N SER A 265 -12.58 54.11 -19.99
CA SER A 265 -13.48 53.34 -19.13
C SER A 265 -14.25 54.20 -18.13
N CYS A 266 -13.95 55.50 -18.02
CA CYS A 266 -14.64 56.41 -17.10
C CYS A 266 -16.00 56.86 -17.68
N THR A 267 -16.91 55.90 -17.87
CA THR A 267 -18.30 56.15 -18.28
C THR A 267 -19.24 56.01 -17.08
N THR A 268 -20.43 56.61 -17.16
CA THR A 268 -21.49 56.47 -16.13
C THR A 268 -21.89 55.01 -15.92
N GLU A 269 -21.96 54.22 -16.99
CA GLU A 269 -22.28 52.80 -16.94
C GLU A 269 -21.21 52.00 -16.19
N HIS A 270 -19.93 52.26 -16.46
CA HIS A 270 -18.83 51.57 -15.78
C HIS A 270 -18.74 51.97 -14.30
N ALA A 271 -18.92 53.27 -13.99
CA ALA A 271 -19.00 53.73 -12.61
C ALA A 271 -20.18 53.07 -11.86
N ARG A 272 -21.34 52.90 -12.51
CA ARG A 272 -22.48 52.18 -11.93
C ARG A 272 -22.14 50.71 -11.65
N LYS A 273 -21.53 50.00 -12.60
CA LYS A 273 -21.09 48.61 -12.41
C LYS A 273 -20.13 48.47 -11.23
N LEU A 274 -19.13 49.36 -11.12
CA LEU A 274 -18.19 49.36 -10.00
C LEU A 274 -18.87 49.62 -8.65
N ARG A 275 -19.92 50.47 -8.59
CA ARG A 275 -20.73 50.66 -7.38
C ARG A 275 -21.55 49.42 -7.02
N GLU A 276 -22.15 48.77 -8.01
CA GLU A 276 -22.90 47.52 -7.81
C GLU A 276 -21.97 46.41 -7.30
N GLU A 277 -20.76 46.30 -7.84
CA GLU A 277 -19.72 45.38 -7.36
C GLU A 277 -19.27 45.71 -5.94
N ALA A 278 -19.02 46.99 -5.62
CA ALA A 278 -18.67 47.43 -4.27
C ALA A 278 -19.76 47.05 -3.27
N LYS A 279 -21.04 47.32 -3.58
CA LYS A 279 -22.19 46.97 -2.73
C LYS A 279 -22.31 45.46 -2.53
N LYS A 280 -22.05 44.66 -3.56
CA LYS A 280 -22.03 43.19 -3.45
C LYS A 280 -20.91 42.73 -2.52
N LEU A 281 -19.71 43.28 -2.67
CA LEU A 281 -18.56 42.97 -1.81
C LEU A 281 -18.79 43.43 -0.36
N GLU A 282 -19.45 44.57 -0.15
CA GLU A 282 -19.87 45.05 1.19
C GLU A 282 -20.83 44.07 1.86
N GLY A 283 -21.83 43.57 1.13
CA GLY A 283 -22.74 42.54 1.66
C GLY A 283 -22.01 41.25 2.03
N GLN A 284 -21.06 40.80 1.20
CA GLN A 284 -20.22 39.64 1.51
C GLN A 284 -19.30 39.89 2.73
N LEU A 285 -18.77 41.10 2.86
CA LEU A 285 -17.95 41.50 4.00
C LEU A 285 -18.76 41.49 5.30
N GLU A 286 -19.96 42.03 5.28
CA GLU A 286 -20.86 42.03 6.45
C GLU A 286 -21.24 40.58 6.85
N GLU A 287 -21.51 39.72 5.86
CA GLU A 287 -21.73 38.30 6.10
C GLU A 287 -20.50 37.61 6.71
N LEU A 288 -19.30 37.88 6.19
CA LEU A 288 -18.06 37.32 6.71
C LEU A 288 -17.78 37.78 8.14
N ILE A 289 -18.01 39.07 8.46
CA ILE A 289 -17.83 39.61 9.81
C ILE A 289 -18.81 38.95 10.77
N ARG A 290 -20.08 38.78 10.35
CA ARG A 290 -21.13 38.14 11.15
C ARG A 290 -20.91 36.64 11.35
N THR A 291 -20.21 35.97 10.44
CA THR A 291 -19.97 34.53 10.53
C THR A 291 -18.98 34.23 11.66
N ASP A 292 -19.34 33.35 12.59
CA ASP A 292 -18.45 32.96 13.68
C ASP A 292 -17.31 32.07 13.20
N VAL A 293 -16.16 32.17 13.89
CA VAL A 293 -14.96 31.39 13.61
C VAL A 293 -15.22 29.89 13.72
N ILE A 294 -16.08 29.50 14.67
CA ILE A 294 -16.49 28.10 14.86
C ILE A 294 -17.31 27.63 13.66
N SER A 295 -18.32 28.40 13.22
CA SER A 295 -19.11 28.06 12.04
C SER A 295 -18.27 27.96 10.76
N MET A 296 -17.24 28.82 10.62
CA MET A 296 -16.27 28.70 9.51
C MET A 296 -15.54 27.36 9.56
N TRP A 297 -15.13 26.93 10.75
CA TRP A 297 -14.45 25.64 10.91
C TRP A 297 -15.40 24.47 10.68
N GLU A 298 -16.62 24.50 11.22
CA GLU A 298 -17.63 23.46 10.98
C GLU A 298 -17.93 23.27 9.49
N LYS A 299 -18.00 24.37 8.73
CA LYS A 299 -18.15 24.31 7.28
C LYS A 299 -16.97 23.60 6.61
N ASP A 300 -15.73 23.97 6.96
CA ASP A 300 -14.54 23.32 6.41
C ASP A 300 -14.48 21.82 6.78
N LEU A 301 -14.94 21.45 7.99
CA LEU A 301 -15.02 20.04 8.42
C LEU A 301 -16.04 19.27 7.59
N LYS A 302 -17.20 19.86 7.31
CA LYS A 302 -18.21 19.25 6.45
C LYS A 302 -17.69 19.08 5.01
N ASP A 303 -17.07 20.12 4.47
CA ASP A 303 -16.46 20.06 3.13
C ASP A 303 -15.37 18.97 3.08
N PHE A 304 -14.63 18.77 4.18
CA PHE A 304 -13.64 17.70 4.31
C PHE A 304 -14.28 16.30 4.43
N GLU A 305 -15.35 16.15 5.21
CA GLU A 305 -16.10 14.89 5.36
C GLU A 305 -16.67 14.45 4.01
N ASP A 306 -17.34 15.36 3.29
CA ASP A 306 -17.89 15.10 1.96
C ASP A 306 -16.78 14.65 0.99
N ALA A 307 -15.62 15.32 1.01
CA ALA A 307 -14.47 14.94 0.19
C ALA A 307 -13.83 13.60 0.62
N LEU A 308 -13.84 13.28 1.92
CA LEU A 308 -13.30 12.04 2.46
C LEU A 308 -14.18 10.84 2.10
N ASP A 309 -15.50 11.01 2.11
CA ASP A 309 -16.47 9.99 1.68
C ASP A 309 -16.32 9.69 0.18
N ASP A 310 -16.17 10.74 -0.61
CA ASP A 310 -15.87 10.64 -2.04
C ASP A 310 -14.56 9.88 -2.31
N PHE A 311 -13.50 10.24 -1.57
CA PHE A 311 -12.19 9.60 -1.67
C PHE A 311 -12.26 8.12 -1.27
N SER A 312 -12.90 7.83 -0.14
CA SER A 312 -13.06 6.47 0.38
C SER A 312 -13.84 5.61 -0.60
N SER A 313 -14.96 6.10 -1.13
CA SER A 313 -15.77 5.40 -2.14
C SER A 313 -14.94 5.04 -3.36
N ARG A 314 -14.18 6.00 -3.91
CA ARG A 314 -13.28 5.76 -5.06
C ARG A 314 -12.19 4.74 -4.75
N LYS A 315 -11.58 4.82 -3.56
CA LYS A 315 -10.56 3.87 -3.09
C LYS A 315 -11.11 2.45 -3.02
N TYR A 316 -12.26 2.26 -2.38
CA TYR A 316 -12.89 0.94 -2.22
C TYR A 316 -13.46 0.41 -3.56
N ASP A 317 -13.96 1.28 -4.44
CA ASP A 317 -14.40 0.89 -5.79
C ASP A 317 -13.25 0.44 -6.69
N ALA A 318 -12.12 1.14 -6.66
CA ALA A 318 -10.92 0.75 -7.41
C ALA A 318 -10.38 -0.60 -6.93
N LEU A 319 -10.38 -0.82 -5.61
CA LEU A 319 -10.03 -2.11 -5.01
C LEU A 319 -10.98 -3.23 -5.45
N ASN A 320 -12.28 -2.97 -5.49
CA ASN A 320 -13.30 -3.95 -5.89
C ASN A 320 -13.28 -4.26 -7.40
N LYS A 321 -12.97 -3.28 -8.26
CA LYS A 321 -12.81 -3.50 -9.72
C LYS A 321 -11.63 -4.41 -10.05
N ASN A 322 -10.52 -4.30 -9.31
CA ASN A 322 -9.36 -5.18 -9.47
C ASN A 322 -9.65 -6.64 -9.07
N ILE A 323 -10.64 -6.88 -8.19
CA ILE A 323 -11.07 -8.24 -7.82
C ILE A 323 -11.90 -8.88 -8.95
N LYS A 324 -12.78 -8.11 -9.62
CA LYS A 324 -13.62 -8.62 -10.72
C LYS A 324 -12.85 -8.91 -12.02
N ASN A 325 -11.77 -8.17 -12.27
CA ASN A 325 -10.94 -8.35 -13.47
C ASN A 325 -9.81 -9.39 -13.31
N ARG A 326 -9.75 -10.11 -12.18
CA ARG A 326 -8.77 -11.18 -12.00
C ARG A 326 -9.18 -12.37 -12.87
N PRO A 327 -8.31 -12.87 -13.78
CA PRO A 327 -8.63 -14.04 -14.59
C PRO A 327 -8.91 -15.22 -13.67
N GLN A 328 -10.14 -15.74 -13.74
CA GLN A 328 -10.52 -16.96 -13.04
C GLN A 328 -9.53 -18.07 -13.40
N PRO A 329 -9.05 -18.89 -12.43
CA PRO A 329 -8.21 -20.03 -12.77
C PRO A 329 -8.93 -20.90 -13.81
N PRO A 330 -8.25 -21.35 -14.87
CA PRO A 330 -8.90 -22.00 -16.00
C PRO A 330 -9.72 -23.19 -15.50
N LYS A 331 -11.04 -23.16 -15.75
CA LYS A 331 -11.99 -24.21 -15.37
C LYS A 331 -11.49 -25.56 -15.91
N ARG A 332 -10.94 -26.42 -15.04
CA ARG A 332 -10.69 -27.89 -15.04
C ARG A 332 -10.77 -28.75 -16.33
N ARG A 333 -10.81 -28.21 -17.54
CA ARG A 333 -10.85 -28.96 -18.81
C ARG A 333 -9.44 -29.37 -19.26
N HIS A 334 -8.43 -28.51 -19.10
CA HIS A 334 -7.06 -28.82 -19.50
C HIS A 334 -6.32 -29.83 -18.61
N LYS A 335 -6.77 -30.10 -17.37
CA LYS A 335 -6.09 -31.11 -16.53
C LYS A 335 -6.31 -32.54 -17.03
N LYS A 336 -7.36 -32.80 -17.82
CA LYS A 336 -7.60 -34.12 -18.45
C LYS A 336 -6.77 -34.32 -19.72
N GLU A 337 -6.66 -33.30 -20.57
CA GLU A 337 -5.81 -33.33 -21.79
C GLU A 337 -4.33 -33.45 -21.44
N VAL A 338 -3.83 -32.62 -20.53
CA VAL A 338 -2.41 -32.65 -20.11
C VAL A 338 -2.04 -33.98 -19.43
N MET A 339 -2.98 -34.60 -18.69
CA MET A 339 -2.77 -35.93 -18.11
C MET A 339 -2.87 -37.06 -19.16
N ALA A 340 -3.61 -36.85 -20.26
CA ALA A 340 -3.71 -37.80 -21.36
C ALA A 340 -2.44 -37.77 -22.23
N GLU A 341 -1.94 -36.57 -22.57
CA GLU A 341 -0.67 -36.38 -23.28
C GLU A 341 0.50 -36.97 -22.50
N ARG A 342 0.58 -36.71 -21.19
CA ARG A 342 1.65 -37.26 -20.34
C ARG A 342 1.58 -38.78 -20.18
N ARG A 343 0.39 -39.39 -20.31
CA ARG A 343 0.21 -40.85 -20.36
C ARG A 343 0.64 -41.46 -21.69
N MET A 344 0.43 -40.74 -22.80
CA MET A 344 0.89 -41.17 -24.12
C MET A 344 2.42 -41.11 -24.21
N GLN A 345 3.03 -40.02 -23.71
CA GLN A 345 4.47 -39.85 -23.69
C GLN A 345 5.17 -40.92 -22.83
N MET A 346 4.62 -41.26 -21.65
CA MET A 346 5.15 -42.38 -20.85
C MET A 346 4.97 -43.76 -21.51
N LYS A 347 4.01 -43.94 -22.43
CA LYS A 347 3.88 -45.19 -23.20
C LYS A 347 4.96 -45.27 -24.29
N GLU A 348 5.20 -44.20 -25.03
CA GLU A 348 6.28 -44.14 -26.03
C GLU A 348 7.65 -44.37 -25.38
N GLU A 349 7.95 -43.72 -24.25
CA GLU A 349 9.21 -43.91 -23.53
C GLU A 349 9.41 -45.36 -23.05
N ARG A 350 8.33 -46.03 -22.64
CA ARG A 350 8.38 -47.47 -22.28
C ARG A 350 8.66 -48.35 -23.48
N GLN A 351 8.08 -48.04 -24.63
CA GLN A 351 8.24 -48.80 -25.87
C GLN A 351 9.66 -48.64 -26.43
N ASP A 352 10.22 -47.43 -26.35
CA ASP A 352 11.61 -47.15 -26.72
C ASP A 352 12.61 -47.81 -25.78
N ALA A 353 12.33 -47.85 -24.47
CA ALA A 353 13.16 -48.58 -23.51
C ALA A 353 13.15 -50.09 -23.78
N GLU A 354 12.01 -50.66 -24.18
CA GLU A 354 11.88 -52.07 -24.55
C GLU A 354 12.63 -52.39 -25.85
N ASN A 355 12.54 -51.51 -26.85
CA ASN A 355 13.30 -51.65 -28.10
C ASN A 355 14.81 -51.53 -27.90
N LYS A 356 15.27 -50.64 -27.01
CA LYS A 356 16.70 -50.57 -26.61
C LYS A 356 17.15 -51.86 -25.93
N LYS A 357 16.34 -52.43 -25.03
CA LYS A 357 16.64 -53.73 -24.40
C LYS A 357 16.76 -54.84 -25.44
N LYS A 358 15.83 -54.93 -26.40
CA LYS A 358 15.88 -55.93 -27.48
C LYS A 358 17.16 -55.79 -28.33
N LYS A 359 17.53 -54.57 -28.73
CA LYS A 359 18.80 -54.32 -29.46
C LYS A 359 20.03 -54.73 -28.65
N THR A 360 20.03 -54.48 -27.34
CA THR A 360 21.15 -54.85 -26.46
C THR A 360 21.28 -56.37 -26.35
N VAL A 361 20.16 -57.10 -26.29
CA VAL A 361 20.15 -58.57 -26.25
C VAL A 361 20.67 -59.16 -27.56
N VAL A 362 20.25 -58.63 -28.71
CA VAL A 362 20.76 -59.05 -30.03
C VAL A 362 22.27 -58.83 -30.14
N HIS A 363 22.76 -57.66 -29.70
CA HIS A 363 24.19 -57.38 -29.72
C HIS A 363 25.01 -58.32 -28.81
N LEU A 364 24.43 -58.73 -27.68
CA LEU A 364 25.06 -59.68 -26.77
C LEU A 364 25.14 -61.09 -27.38
N GLN A 365 24.10 -61.50 -28.11
CA GLN A 365 24.07 -62.78 -28.84
C GLN A 365 25.10 -62.81 -29.98
N GLU A 366 25.18 -61.74 -30.78
CA GLU A 366 26.22 -61.62 -31.82
C GLU A 366 27.64 -61.65 -31.25
N LYS A 367 27.85 -61.03 -30.09
CA LYS A 367 29.15 -61.07 -29.39
C LYS A 367 29.48 -62.49 -28.92
N GLN A 368 28.52 -63.21 -28.34
CA GLN A 368 28.71 -64.59 -27.91
C GLN A 368 29.00 -65.52 -29.09
N GLU A 369 28.38 -65.30 -30.24
CA GLU A 369 28.61 -66.07 -31.45
C GLU A 369 30.00 -65.81 -32.06
N LYS A 370 30.43 -64.53 -32.10
CA LYS A 370 31.80 -64.16 -32.48
C LYS A 370 32.84 -64.78 -31.55
N ASP A 371 32.61 -64.74 -30.23
CA ASP A 371 33.50 -65.36 -29.25
C ASP A 371 33.56 -66.89 -29.42
N ARG A 372 32.45 -67.52 -29.80
CA ARG A 372 32.39 -68.96 -30.11
C ARG A 372 33.20 -69.29 -31.36
N MET A 373 33.08 -68.50 -32.44
CA MET A 373 33.90 -68.64 -33.65
C MET A 373 35.39 -68.45 -33.36
N VAL A 374 35.76 -67.46 -32.54
CA VAL A 374 37.16 -67.22 -32.14
C VAL A 374 37.73 -68.39 -31.34
N ARG A 375 36.95 -69.00 -30.43
CA ARG A 375 37.38 -70.21 -29.71
C ARG A 375 37.55 -71.40 -30.66
N GLU A 376 36.68 -71.54 -31.66
CA GLU A 376 36.79 -72.61 -32.66
C GLU A 376 38.02 -72.43 -33.56
N MET A 377 38.31 -71.19 -34.01
CA MET A 377 39.55 -70.87 -34.72
C MET A 377 40.79 -71.14 -33.87
N LYS A 378 40.78 -70.78 -32.58
CA LYS A 378 41.90 -71.09 -31.66
C LYS A 378 42.08 -72.60 -31.48
N ARG A 379 41.00 -73.38 -31.37
CA ARG A 379 41.07 -74.85 -31.33
C ARG A 379 41.67 -75.44 -32.62
N ARG A 380 41.29 -74.92 -33.79
CA ARG A 380 41.88 -75.33 -35.08
C ARG A 380 43.38 -74.96 -35.19
N ALA A 381 43.78 -73.79 -34.69
CA ALA A 381 45.19 -73.36 -34.67
C ALA A 381 46.05 -74.21 -33.72
N ILE A 382 45.52 -74.65 -32.58
CA ILE A 382 46.21 -75.54 -31.63
C ILE A 382 46.38 -76.95 -32.21
N MET A 383 45.42 -77.45 -32.99
CA MET A 383 45.54 -78.72 -33.71
C MET A 383 46.61 -78.70 -34.81
N HIS A 384 46.89 -77.52 -35.40
CA HIS A 384 47.87 -77.36 -36.47
C HIS A 384 49.32 -77.09 -35.99
N ASN A 385 49.54 -76.81 -34.70
CA ASN A 385 50.86 -76.58 -34.10
C ASN A 385 51.31 -77.68 -33.12
N SER A 386 50.64 -78.83 -33.14
CA SER A 386 51.07 -80.06 -32.45
C SER A 386 52.22 -80.75 -33.22
N PRO A 387 53.27 -81.30 -32.55
CA PRO A 387 54.43 -81.93 -33.20
C PRO A 387 54.06 -83.10 -34.12
N THR A 388 52.89 -83.70 -33.92
CA THR A 388 52.34 -84.80 -34.72
C THR A 388 51.73 -84.35 -36.05
N ALA A 389 51.31 -83.09 -36.21
CA ALA A 389 50.78 -82.57 -37.48
C ALA A 389 51.89 -82.22 -38.50
N LYS A 390 53.08 -81.83 -38.03
CA LYS A 390 54.28 -81.63 -38.88
C LYS A 390 54.85 -82.96 -39.42
N ALA A 391 54.62 -84.07 -38.73
CA ALA A 391 55.03 -85.42 -39.20
C ALA A 391 54.05 -86.01 -40.24
N VAL A 392 52.76 -85.66 -40.17
CA VAL A 392 51.74 -86.10 -41.16
C VAL A 392 51.83 -85.29 -42.46
N LEU A 393 52.10 -83.98 -42.40
CA LEU A 393 52.37 -83.16 -43.60
C LEU A 393 53.64 -83.60 -44.36
N LYS A 394 54.68 -84.11 -43.67
CA LYS A 394 55.89 -84.64 -44.30
C LYS A 394 55.67 -86.00 -45.00
N LYS A 395 54.65 -86.77 -44.57
CA LYS A 395 54.20 -88.02 -45.23
C LYS A 395 53.25 -87.77 -46.41
N ILE A 396 52.47 -86.69 -46.40
CA ILE A 396 51.58 -86.34 -47.52
C ILE A 396 52.37 -85.69 -48.68
N LEU A 397 53.44 -84.93 -48.40
CA LEU A 397 54.34 -84.37 -49.41
C LEU A 397 55.30 -85.38 -50.09
N HIS A 398 55.36 -86.63 -49.63
CA HIS A 398 56.12 -87.72 -50.29
C HIS A 398 55.25 -88.64 -51.17
N ASN A 399 53.92 -88.45 -51.20
CA ASN A 399 53.00 -89.21 -52.06
C ASN A 399 52.50 -88.42 -53.28
N THR A 400 53.08 -87.25 -53.55
CA THR A 400 52.86 -86.46 -54.78
C THR A 400 54.09 -86.45 -55.70
N THR A 401 55.00 -87.41 -55.51
CA THR A 401 56.15 -87.67 -56.41
C THR A 401 56.13 -89.13 -56.87
N SER A 402 54.96 -89.58 -57.32
CA SER A 402 54.80 -90.75 -58.21
C SER A 402 53.43 -90.64 -58.91
N ARG A 403 53.33 -89.64 -59.78
CA ARG A 403 52.59 -89.65 -61.04
C ARG A 403 52.93 -88.41 -61.83
#